data_AF-A0A1B9I1K2-F1
#
_entry.id   AF-A0A1B9I1K2-F1
#
_cell.length_a   1.000
_cell.length_b   1.000
_cell.length_c   1.000
_cell.angle_alpha   90.00
_cell.angle_beta   90.00
_cell.angle_gamma   90.00
#
_symmetry.space_group_name_H-M   'P 1'
#
loop_
_entity.id
_entity.type
_entity.pdbx_description
1 polymer ?
#
loop_
_entity_poly.entity_id
_entity_poly.type
_entity_poly.pdbx_seq_one_letter_code
_entity_poly.pdbx_strand_id
1 'polypeptide(L)'
;MLISPSKIHSNLISLLSTNYKKGPHTALLIYPNGQLVSSANLPSDDYEDDDEDNQSNGKLKGQEELEEEEEEEEPYLEIQERFRLLLGLASQWDRQDSGKMECELGKLHFKFIQLPISPLVSSIGKESLPSVKNQFIDGFILILNSTKNVEWKILLNKSEEFKKNWDS
;
A
#
# COMPACT_ATOMS: atom_id res chain seq x y z
N MET A 1 -10.74 -13.26 17.85
CA MET A 1 -9.99 -13.55 16.63
C MET A 1 -8.64 -12.86 16.77
N LEU A 2 -7.56 -13.61 17.02
CA LEU A 2 -6.21 -13.04 17.08
C LEU A 2 -5.74 -12.84 15.65
N ILE A 3 -5.56 -11.59 15.22
CA ILE A 3 -5.12 -11.28 13.87
C ILE A 3 -3.60 -11.54 13.81
N SER A 4 -3.17 -12.50 12.98
CA SER A 4 -1.75 -12.83 12.82
C SER A 4 -1.04 -11.78 11.97
N PRO A 5 0.07 -11.17 12.46
CA PRO A 5 0.85 -10.20 11.68
C PRO A 5 1.31 -10.74 10.32
N SER A 6 1.70 -12.02 10.26
CA SER A 6 2.09 -12.68 9.01
C SER A 6 0.92 -12.79 8.03
N LYS A 7 -0.29 -13.13 8.51
CA LYS A 7 -1.50 -13.19 7.65
C LYS A 7 -1.83 -11.80 7.08
N ILE A 8 -1.73 -10.74 7.90
CA ILE A 8 -1.93 -9.36 7.42
C ILE A 8 -0.92 -9.05 6.31
N HIS A 9 0.36 -9.30 6.55
CA HIS A 9 1.41 -8.95 5.61
C HIS A 9 1.27 -9.73 4.29
N SER A 10 1.01 -11.04 4.34
CA SER A 10 0.73 -11.84 3.14
C SER A 10 -0.48 -11.34 2.37
N ASN A 11 -1.55 -10.94 3.07
CA ASN A 11 -2.73 -10.33 2.43
C ASN A 11 -2.42 -8.97 1.79
N LEU A 12 -1.52 -8.16 2.37
CA LEU A 12 -1.10 -6.90 1.76
C LEU A 12 -0.26 -7.14 0.50
N ILE A 13 0.69 -8.09 0.55
CA ILE A 13 1.51 -8.46 -0.61
C ILE A 13 0.65 -8.92 -1.78
N SER A 14 -0.40 -9.73 -1.53
CA SER A 14 -1.26 -10.24 -2.61
C SER A 14 -2.07 -9.15 -3.34
N LEU A 15 -2.16 -7.95 -2.77
CA LEU A 15 -2.79 -6.81 -3.45
C LEU A 15 -1.87 -6.16 -4.47
N LEU A 16 -0.56 -6.29 -4.28
CA LEU A 16 0.44 -5.61 -5.09
C LEU A 16 0.53 -6.23 -6.48
N SER A 17 0.86 -5.39 -7.48
CA SER A 17 1.13 -5.84 -8.84
C SER A 17 2.60 -5.61 -9.17
N THR A 18 3.28 -6.66 -9.64
CA THR A 18 4.64 -6.57 -10.16
C THR A 18 4.76 -5.63 -11.36
N ASN A 19 3.65 -5.39 -12.07
CA ASN A 19 3.58 -4.37 -13.10
C ASN A 19 2.88 -3.12 -12.54
N TYR A 20 3.65 -2.07 -12.30
CA TYR A 20 3.19 -0.79 -11.72
C TYR A 20 2.16 -0.05 -12.59
N LYS A 21 2.01 -0.39 -13.87
CA LYS A 21 0.96 0.12 -14.77
C LYS A 21 -0.37 -0.62 -14.59
N LYS A 22 -0.37 -1.78 -13.91
CA LYS A 22 -1.54 -2.68 -13.79
C LYS A 22 -2.14 -2.73 -12.38
N GLY A 23 -1.51 -2.15 -11.37
CA GLY A 23 -2.04 -2.19 -10.01
C GLY A 23 -1.22 -1.42 -8.99
N PRO A 24 -1.59 -1.51 -7.70
CA PRO A 24 -0.86 -0.83 -6.64
C PRO A 24 0.52 -1.46 -6.45
N HIS A 25 1.52 -0.62 -6.20
CA HIS A 25 2.89 -1.04 -5.89
C HIS A 25 3.19 -0.96 -4.38
N THR A 26 2.41 -0.17 -3.63
CA THR A 26 2.52 -0.07 -2.16
C THR A 26 1.15 -0.22 -1.51
N ALA A 27 1.11 -0.95 -0.40
CA ALA A 27 -0.08 -1.12 0.43
C ALA A 27 0.27 -0.92 1.91
N LEU A 28 -0.50 -0.11 2.61
CA LEU A 28 -0.31 0.19 4.03
C LEU A 28 -1.58 -0.15 4.80
N LEU A 29 -1.41 -0.68 6.01
CA LEU A 29 -2.46 -0.78 7.01
C LEU A 29 -2.04 0.04 8.21
N ILE A 30 -2.85 1.05 8.55
CA ILE A 30 -2.57 1.96 9.67
C ILE A 30 -3.74 2.01 10.64
N TYR A 31 -3.47 2.41 11.87
CA TYR A 31 -4.48 2.88 12.79
C TYR A 31 -4.98 4.28 12.38
N PRO A 32 -6.20 4.67 12.77
CA PRO A 32 -6.73 6.02 12.51
C PRO A 32 -5.89 7.16 13.11
N ASN A 33 -5.02 6.87 14.09
CA ASN A 33 -4.08 7.84 14.66
C ASN A 33 -2.77 7.97 13.85
N GLY A 34 -2.68 7.34 12.67
CA GLY A 34 -1.49 7.37 11.81
C GLY A 34 -0.41 6.34 12.14
N GLN A 35 -0.61 5.50 13.17
CA GLN A 35 0.37 4.47 13.52
C GLN A 35 0.35 3.31 12.53
N LEU A 36 1.51 2.95 11.99
CA LEU A 36 1.66 1.81 11.07
C LEU A 36 1.41 0.48 11.77
N VAL A 37 0.57 -0.37 11.17
CA VAL A 37 0.33 -1.75 11.60
C VAL A 37 1.15 -2.72 10.76
N SER A 38 1.05 -2.57 9.43
CA SER A 38 1.77 -3.40 8.47
C SER A 38 1.88 -2.67 7.13
N SER A 39 2.92 -2.97 6.38
CA SER A 39 3.18 -2.42 5.06
C SER A 39 3.68 -3.51 4.13
N ALA A 40 3.34 -3.40 2.85
CA ALA A 40 3.96 -4.14 1.78
C ALA A 40 4.31 -3.15 0.66
N ASN A 41 5.52 -3.29 0.13
CA ASN A 41 6.00 -2.51 -0.99
C ASN A 41 6.75 -3.46 -1.91
N LEU A 42 6.54 -3.34 -3.21
CA LEU A 42 7.46 -3.94 -4.17
C LEU A 42 8.68 -3.01 -4.25
N PRO A 43 9.91 -3.55 -4.21
CA PRO A 43 11.06 -2.74 -4.52
C PRO A 43 10.80 -2.09 -5.88
N SER A 44 11.01 -0.77 -5.95
CA SER A 44 11.24 -0.13 -7.23
C SER A 44 12.60 -0.68 -7.62
N ASP A 45 12.65 -1.84 -8.26
CA ASP A 45 13.90 -2.29 -8.84
C ASP A 45 14.29 -1.16 -9.80
N ASP A 46 15.47 -0.59 -9.54
CA ASP A 46 16.18 0.26 -10.48
C ASP A 46 16.10 -0.41 -11.85
N TYR A 47 15.99 0.40 -12.90
CA TYR A 47 15.97 0.00 -14.29
C TYR A 47 17.10 -0.99 -14.62
N GLU A 48 16.89 -2.28 -14.35
CA GLU A 48 17.52 -3.33 -15.11
C GLU A 48 16.61 -3.49 -16.32
N ASP A 49 17.02 -2.79 -17.38
CA ASP A 49 16.94 -3.35 -18.73
C ASP A 49 17.14 -4.86 -18.59
N ASP A 50 16.13 -5.61 -18.96
CA ASP A 50 16.23 -7.06 -19.16
C ASP A 50 17.05 -7.28 -20.44
N ASP A 51 18.29 -6.77 -20.45
CA ASP A 51 19.37 -7.22 -21.31
C ASP A 51 19.81 -8.59 -20.76
N GLU A 52 18.96 -9.59 -20.97
CA GLU A 52 19.38 -10.99 -21.02
C GLU A 52 20.29 -11.17 -22.24
N ASP A 53 21.51 -10.65 -22.17
CA ASP A 53 22.55 -10.97 -23.14
C ASP A 53 23.85 -11.36 -22.44
N ASN A 54 23.88 -12.62 -22.00
CA ASN A 54 25.15 -13.34 -21.89
C ASN A 54 25.00 -14.85 -22.06
N GLN A 55 24.77 -15.27 -23.31
CA GLN A 55 25.55 -16.35 -23.95
C GLN A 55 25.09 -16.61 -25.39
N SER A 56 25.74 -15.97 -26.38
CA SER A 56 26.45 -16.70 -27.45
C SER A 56 27.01 -15.78 -28.54
N ASN A 57 28.25 -16.07 -28.93
CA ASN A 57 29.01 -15.50 -30.04
C ASN A 57 28.20 -15.16 -31.32
N GLY A 58 28.44 -13.97 -31.88
CA GLY A 58 28.53 -13.81 -33.33
C GLY A 58 28.07 -12.46 -33.92
N LYS A 59 29.04 -11.62 -34.30
CA LYS A 59 29.02 -10.61 -35.39
C LYS A 59 27.65 -10.32 -36.05
N LEU A 60 27.20 -9.07 -36.01
CA LEU A 60 26.95 -8.23 -37.20
C LEU A 60 26.60 -6.77 -36.84
N LYS A 61 27.10 -5.87 -37.68
CA LYS A 61 26.85 -4.41 -37.72
C LYS A 61 25.39 -4.11 -38.05
N GLY A 62 24.85 -3.02 -37.51
CA GLY A 62 23.63 -2.39 -38.02
C GLY A 62 23.20 -1.19 -37.19
N GLN A 63 23.45 -0.01 -37.71
CA GLN A 63 23.08 1.30 -37.20
C GLN A 63 21.59 1.54 -37.49
N GLU A 64 20.75 1.81 -36.49
CA GLU A 64 19.45 2.48 -36.68
C GLU A 64 18.94 3.07 -35.34
N GLU A 65 18.76 4.38 -35.40
CA GLU A 65 18.09 5.34 -34.51
C GLU A 65 17.38 4.78 -33.26
N LEU A 66 18.03 4.94 -32.10
CA LEU A 66 17.36 4.89 -30.79
C LEU A 66 16.48 6.13 -30.68
N GLU A 67 15.17 5.94 -30.86
CA GLU A 67 14.15 6.86 -30.37
C GLU A 67 14.43 7.10 -28.88
N GLU A 68 14.60 8.36 -28.50
CA GLU A 68 14.65 8.80 -27.10
C GLU A 68 13.32 8.40 -26.44
N GLU A 69 13.24 7.18 -25.90
CA GLU A 69 12.22 6.84 -24.92
C GLU A 69 12.41 7.82 -23.77
N GLU A 70 11.38 8.63 -23.51
CA GLU A 70 11.31 9.54 -22.37
C GLU A 70 11.67 8.74 -21.12
N GLU A 71 12.90 8.89 -20.64
CA GLU A 71 13.31 8.45 -19.32
C GLU A 71 12.27 9.02 -18.35
N GLU A 72 11.34 8.18 -17.89
CA GLU A 72 10.36 8.55 -16.87
C GLU A 72 11.19 8.98 -15.66
N GLU A 73 11.37 10.29 -15.48
CA GLU A 73 12.21 10.92 -14.45
C GLU A 73 12.15 10.13 -13.14
N GLU A 74 13.33 9.78 -12.60
CA GLU A 74 13.47 9.11 -11.32
C GLU A 74 12.54 9.75 -10.28
N PRO A 75 11.85 8.95 -9.44
CA PRO A 75 10.95 9.49 -8.44
C PRO A 75 11.72 10.42 -7.50
N TYR A 76 11.36 11.72 -7.53
CA TYR A 76 11.97 12.84 -6.80
C TYR A 76 12.19 12.67 -5.28
N LEU A 77 11.76 11.55 -4.68
CA LEU A 77 11.80 11.27 -3.26
C LEU A 77 12.40 9.88 -2.99
N GLU A 78 13.31 9.83 -2.03
CA GLU A 78 13.87 8.58 -1.52
C GLU A 78 12.77 7.67 -0.94
N ILE A 79 13.00 6.35 -0.89
CA ILE A 79 12.00 5.36 -0.40
C ILE A 79 11.45 5.76 0.97
N GLN A 80 12.33 6.20 1.88
CA GLN A 80 11.93 6.62 3.23
C GLN A 80 11.11 7.90 3.24
N GLU A 81 11.40 8.83 2.34
CA GLU A 81 10.68 10.10 2.21
C GLU A 81 9.30 9.89 1.60
N ARG A 82 9.21 9.05 0.57
CA ARG A 82 7.94 8.57 0.01
C ARG A 82 7.08 7.93 1.09
N PHE A 83 7.66 7.06 1.90
CA PHE A 83 6.94 6.40 2.98
C PHE A 83 6.45 7.39 4.05
N ARG A 84 7.29 8.35 4.45
CA ARG A 84 6.92 9.42 5.39
C ARG A 84 5.80 10.30 4.85
N LEU A 85 5.86 10.66 3.57
CA LEU A 85 4.82 11.43 2.89
C LEU A 85 3.49 10.66 2.88
N LEU A 86 3.51 9.40 2.46
CA LEU A 86 2.32 8.54 2.43
C LEU A 86 1.66 8.40 3.80
N LEU A 87 2.46 8.15 4.85
CA LEU A 87 1.95 8.10 6.21
C LEU A 87 1.40 9.44 6.67
N GLY A 88 2.06 10.55 6.33
CA GLY A 88 1.60 11.90 6.63
C GLY A 88 0.23 12.17 6.01
N LEU A 89 0.05 11.88 4.73
CA LEU A 89 -1.23 12.01 4.02
C LEU A 89 -2.30 11.09 4.61
N ALA A 90 -1.94 9.84 4.87
CA ALA A 90 -2.88 8.86 5.41
C ALA A 90 -3.32 9.19 6.84
N SER A 91 -2.48 9.82 7.65
CA SER A 91 -2.81 10.24 9.02
C SER A 91 -3.81 11.39 9.09
N GLN A 92 -3.96 12.15 8.00
CA GLN A 92 -4.88 13.29 7.92
C GLN A 92 -6.24 12.90 7.33
N TRP A 93 -6.35 11.71 6.73
CA TRP A 93 -7.58 11.24 6.10
C TRP A 93 -8.64 10.87 7.15
N ASP A 94 -9.86 11.41 7.00
CA ASP A 94 -11.02 11.03 7.81
C ASP A 94 -12.04 10.21 6.99
N ARG A 95 -12.90 9.46 7.68
CA ARG A 95 -13.93 8.60 7.05
C ARG A 95 -14.95 9.37 6.22
N GLN A 96 -15.10 10.66 6.48
CA GLN A 96 -16.01 11.55 5.75
C GLN A 96 -15.38 12.06 4.45
N ASP A 97 -14.06 11.95 4.32
CA ASP A 97 -13.33 12.40 3.14
C ASP A 97 -13.48 11.41 1.98
N SER A 98 -13.11 11.89 0.79
CA SER A 98 -13.00 11.02 -0.39
C SER A 98 -12.03 9.87 -0.10
N GLY A 99 -12.47 8.63 -0.35
CA GLY A 99 -11.57 7.47 -0.34
C GLY A 99 -10.58 7.45 -1.51
N LYS A 100 -10.56 8.48 -2.35
CA LYS A 100 -9.71 8.59 -3.54
C LYS A 100 -8.99 9.93 -3.54
N MET A 101 -7.68 9.90 -3.74
CA MET A 101 -6.84 11.08 -3.89
C MET A 101 -5.91 10.89 -5.09
N GLU A 102 -5.87 11.87 -5.98
CA GLU A 102 -5.02 11.87 -7.18
C GLU A 102 -4.10 13.08 -7.13
N CYS A 103 -2.84 12.86 -7.49
CA CYS A 103 -1.84 13.91 -7.66
C CYS A 103 -1.03 13.61 -8.93
N GLU A 104 -0.14 14.53 -9.31
CA GLU A 104 0.70 14.37 -10.50
C GLU A 104 1.57 13.10 -10.45
N LEU A 105 1.96 12.69 -9.24
CA LEU A 105 2.81 11.52 -8.99
C LEU A 105 2.04 10.20 -8.92
N GLY A 106 0.71 10.21 -8.75
CA GLY A 106 -0.04 8.97 -8.61
C GLY A 106 -1.38 9.08 -7.91
N LYS A 107 -1.91 7.90 -7.55
CA LYS A 107 -3.23 7.70 -6.96
C LYS A 107 -3.14 6.98 -5.63
N LEU A 108 -3.88 7.49 -4.66
CA LEU A 108 -4.07 6.89 -3.34
C LEU A 108 -5.54 6.51 -3.16
N HIS A 109 -5.77 5.25 -2.79
CA HIS A 109 -7.08 4.77 -2.39
C HIS A 109 -7.09 4.43 -0.91
N PHE A 110 -8.04 5.00 -0.18
CA PHE A 110 -8.24 4.82 1.26
C PHE A 110 -9.51 4.00 1.51
N LYS A 111 -9.40 2.99 2.37
CA LYS A 111 -10.52 2.14 2.77
C LYS A 111 -10.47 1.86 4.26
N PHE A 112 -11.54 2.24 4.97
CA PHE A 112 -11.68 1.86 6.37
C PHE A 112 -12.09 0.39 6.51
N ILE A 113 -11.38 -0.34 7.38
CA ILE A 113 -11.55 -1.76 7.68
C ILE A 113 -11.98 -1.88 9.14
N GLN A 114 -13.25 -2.22 9.35
CA GLN A 114 -13.83 -2.38 10.68
C GLN A 114 -13.23 -3.60 11.39
N LEU A 115 -12.85 -3.46 12.65
CA LEU A 115 -12.51 -4.60 13.50
C LEU A 115 -13.79 -5.34 13.89
N PRO A 116 -13.79 -6.68 13.88
CA PRO A 116 -14.92 -7.44 14.41
C PRO A 116 -15.14 -7.04 15.87
N ILE A 117 -16.39 -6.69 16.21
CA ILE A 117 -16.77 -6.29 17.56
C ILE A 117 -16.48 -7.47 18.48
N SER A 118 -15.43 -7.36 19.30
CA SER A 118 -15.22 -8.34 20.36
C SER A 118 -16.38 -8.19 21.35
N PRO A 119 -17.00 -9.30 21.80
CA PRO A 119 -17.92 -9.21 22.93
C PRO A 119 -17.16 -8.55 24.09
N LEU A 120 -17.78 -7.52 24.68
CA LEU A 120 -17.26 -6.86 25.88
C LEU A 120 -16.93 -7.95 26.90
N VAL A 121 -15.63 -8.19 27.14
CA VAL A 121 -15.22 -8.90 28.34
C VAL A 121 -15.63 -7.99 29.48
N SER A 122 -16.67 -8.40 30.23
CA SER A 122 -17.11 -7.66 31.43
C SER A 122 -15.88 -7.37 32.27
N SER A 123 -15.59 -6.08 32.44
CA SER A 123 -14.45 -5.58 33.19
C SER A 123 -14.67 -5.80 34.69
N ILE A 124 -14.67 -7.06 35.10
CA ILE A 124 -14.61 -7.45 36.51
C ILE A 124 -13.17 -7.20 36.95
N GLY A 125 -12.96 -6.20 37.81
CA GLY A 125 -11.68 -5.96 38.50
C GLY A 125 -10.83 -4.76 38.02
N LYS A 126 -11.36 -3.83 37.22
CA LYS A 126 -10.61 -2.61 36.82
C LYS A 126 -10.63 -1.47 37.86
N GLU A 127 -11.19 -1.70 39.03
CA GLU A 127 -11.50 -0.66 40.02
C GLU A 127 -10.27 -0.12 40.77
N SER A 128 -9.09 -0.69 40.54
CA SER A 128 -7.84 -0.36 41.25
C SER A 128 -6.69 0.09 40.34
N LEU A 129 -6.93 0.29 39.04
CA LEU A 129 -5.91 0.80 38.11
C LEU A 129 -6.33 2.18 37.59
N PRO A 130 -5.40 3.16 37.48
CA PRO A 130 -5.69 4.44 36.86
C PRO A 130 -6.24 4.20 35.46
N SER A 131 -7.34 4.88 35.11
CA SER A 131 -8.01 4.69 33.82
C SER A 131 -7.11 5.18 32.69
N VAL A 132 -6.33 4.26 32.13
CA VAL A 132 -5.72 4.50 30.82
C VAL A 132 -6.90 4.66 29.87
N LYS A 133 -7.06 5.85 29.27
CA LYS A 133 -8.06 6.10 28.22
C LYS A 133 -7.91 4.98 27.19
N ASN A 134 -8.87 4.05 27.16
CA ASN A 134 -8.98 3.13 26.05
C ASN A 134 -9.24 4.00 24.82
N GLN A 135 -8.21 4.22 24.00
CA GLN A 135 -8.42 4.60 22.61
C GLN A 135 -9.10 3.38 21.98
N PHE A 136 -10.43 3.40 21.95
CA PHE A 136 -11.19 2.36 21.29
C PHE A 136 -10.87 2.46 19.80
N ILE A 137 -9.96 1.61 19.35
CA ILE A 137 -9.70 1.40 17.94
C ILE A 137 -10.81 0.47 17.45
N ASP A 138 -11.73 1.03 16.68
CA ASP A 138 -12.84 0.33 16.05
C ASP A 138 -12.46 -0.21 14.66
N GLY A 139 -11.28 0.14 14.13
CA GLY A 139 -10.79 -0.40 12.87
C GLY A 139 -9.45 0.17 12.42
N PHE A 140 -9.10 -0.15 11.18
CA PHE A 140 -7.87 0.23 10.50
C PHE A 140 -8.19 1.00 9.21
N ILE A 141 -7.19 1.70 8.67
CA ILE A 141 -7.26 2.31 7.34
C ILE A 141 -6.29 1.55 6.44
N LEU A 142 -6.82 0.96 5.37
CA LEU A 142 -6.06 0.41 4.27
C LEU A 142 -5.77 1.53 3.26
N ILE A 143 -4.51 1.70 2.88
CA ILE A 143 -4.07 2.61 1.82
C ILE A 143 -3.45 1.78 0.69
N LEU A 144 -3.88 2.04 -0.54
CA LEU A 144 -3.26 1.51 -1.75
C LEU A 144 -2.67 2.67 -2.56
N ASN A 145 -1.39 2.57 -2.88
CA ASN A 145 -0.67 3.54 -3.70
C ASN A 145 -0.33 2.95 -5.06
N SER A 146 -0.59 3.72 -6.12
CA SER A 146 -0.30 3.34 -7.50
C SER A 146 0.11 4.54 -8.34
N THR A 147 0.68 4.26 -9.51
CA THR A 147 0.92 5.28 -10.53
C THR A 147 -0.37 5.90 -11.06
N LYS A 148 -0.27 7.07 -11.70
CA LYS A 148 -1.40 7.81 -12.28
C LYS A 148 -2.16 7.00 -13.35
N ASN A 149 -1.48 6.07 -14.02
CA ASN A 149 -2.03 5.29 -15.12
C ASN A 149 -2.99 4.17 -14.66
N VAL A 150 -2.93 3.78 -13.38
CA VAL A 150 -3.79 2.72 -12.84
C VAL A 150 -5.23 3.22 -12.70
N GLU A 151 -6.19 2.42 -13.19
CA GLU A 151 -7.61 2.74 -13.07
C GLU A 151 -8.10 2.63 -11.62
N TRP A 152 -8.97 3.55 -11.21
CA TRP A 152 -9.63 3.50 -9.90
C TRP A 152 -10.38 2.19 -9.64
N LYS A 153 -10.91 1.55 -10.69
CA LYS A 153 -11.62 0.27 -10.60
C LYS A 153 -10.71 -0.84 -10.07
N ILE A 154 -9.43 -0.84 -10.44
CA ILE A 154 -8.45 -1.82 -9.99
C ILE A 154 -8.20 -1.65 -8.49
N LEU A 155 -7.94 -0.41 -8.04
CA LEU A 155 -7.72 -0.09 -6.62
C LEU A 155 -8.94 -0.44 -5.76
N LEU A 156 -10.15 -0.13 -6.25
CA LEU A 156 -11.40 -0.48 -5.58
C LEU A 156 -11.55 -2.00 -5.45
N ASN A 157 -11.37 -2.75 -6.54
CA ASN A 157 -11.47 -4.21 -6.54
C ASN A 157 -10.47 -4.84 -5.57
N LYS A 158 -9.22 -4.36 -5.55
CA LYS A 158 -8.19 -4.82 -4.61
C LYS A 158 -8.53 -4.50 -3.15
N SER A 159 -9.09 -3.33 -2.88
CA SER A 159 -9.53 -2.99 -1.52
C SER A 159 -10.69 -3.86 -1.03
N GLU A 160 -11.62 -4.24 -1.92
CA GLU A 160 -12.72 -5.15 -1.59
C GLU A 160 -12.23 -6.60 -1.44
N GLU A 161 -11.24 -7.02 -2.23
CA GLU A 161 -10.56 -8.31 -2.07
C GLU A 161 -9.94 -8.43 -0.68
N PHE A 162 -9.18 -7.41 -0.26
CA PHE A 162 -8.60 -7.35 1.08
C PHE A 162 -9.68 -7.44 2.17
N LYS A 163 -10.76 -6.68 2.03
CA LYS A 163 -11.87 -6.68 2.99
C LYS A 163 -12.51 -8.06 3.11
N LYS A 164 -12.77 -8.74 1.98
CA LYS A 164 -13.30 -10.11 1.99
C LYS A 164 -12.36 -11.08 2.72
N ASN A 165 -11.06 -10.98 2.46
CA ASN A 165 -10.03 -11.81 3.11
C ASN A 165 -9.84 -11.46 4.60
N TRP A 166 -10.19 -10.24 5.00
CA TRP A 166 -10.19 -9.78 6.38
C TRP A 166 -11.36 -10.35 7.18
N ASP A 167 -12.54 -10.38 6.56
CA ASP A 167 -13.77 -10.91 7.15
C ASP A 167 -13.80 -12.46 7.17
N SER A 168 -12.86 -13.13 6.48
CA SER A 168 -12.71 -14.61 6.38
C SER A 168 -11.74 -15.20 7.40
#